data_AF-A0A800M6A4-F1
#
_entry.id   AF-A0A800M6A4-F1
#
_cell.length_a   1.000
_cell.length_b   1.000
_cell.length_c   1.000
_cell.angle_alpha   90.00
_cell.angle_beta   90.00
_cell.angle_gamma   90.00
#
_symmetry.space_group_name_H-M   'P 1'
#
loop_
_entity.id
_entity.type
_entity.pdbx_description
1 polymer ?
#
loop_
_entity_poly.entity_id
_entity_poly.type
_entity_poly.pdbx_seq_one_letter_code
_entity_poly.pdbx_strand_id
1 'polypeptide(L)'
;SYDYNEVVRIFSATPKFELFRSSRKELIQVCDGLLSVNNPNNIYCFQINTRVTGVLKLMIVMPTSLFSEEAIEHTVVLLKAKIPHLHCDWFEARGSEKSRLHLEFELQEDKLGKSELPNVDLLQLENEISGLIKPWKIQLRELLQSKNTGDEGARLYERYVPLMPSHYSARVEILEALENIQFMELLTRDDDLQFDLKHFSIPSELGKSVSLLYVYSKEKIHLIEIMPVLQNLGLHVIDQLTTRIGNDEKTLAFIQSFRVVRSDRRKIEEEHFKPLLAPIVKQVFKKKTENDPLNGLALLANLAWREINVLQLYRNLSLQLSAPLTRETINGVLLRHPLCSRLLFETFACRFSPESSFGNLIYRQEVLLPQKKHEFIESLVTVKQVTDDEVLRRLFELIENTLRTNYYLQQDTEETGISIKLDSRKIEQMPDPVPFKEIYVHDVGMEGLHLRFGPVARGGLRWSDRPDDFRTEILGLVKTQQTKNVVIVPVGSKGGFVLKNTPASREEAITESKNQYRRFISAMLQITDNFDAQGKIQTPSHVLSYDDPDPYLVVAADKGTATFSDIANEVSEKYDYWLGDAFASGGSVGYDHKREGITARGGWECV
;
A
#
# COMPACT_ATOMS: atom_id res chain seq x y z
N SER A 1 28.94 -7.95 -59.96
CA SER A 1 27.76 -7.36 -59.31
C SER A 1 27.96 -7.38 -57.80
N TYR A 2 27.11 -6.68 -57.04
CA TYR A 2 27.09 -6.75 -55.58
C TYR A 2 26.97 -8.21 -55.09
N ASP A 3 26.05 -8.98 -55.68
CA ASP A 3 25.83 -10.40 -55.33
C ASP A 3 27.04 -11.29 -55.56
N TYR A 4 27.82 -11.04 -56.62
CA TYR A 4 29.07 -11.77 -56.89
C TYR A 4 30.08 -11.59 -55.75
N ASN A 5 30.25 -10.36 -55.26
CA ASN A 5 31.19 -10.08 -54.16
C ASN A 5 30.71 -10.70 -52.84
N GLU A 6 29.40 -10.73 -52.62
CA GLU A 6 28.80 -11.30 -51.41
C GLU A 6 28.92 -12.82 -51.40
N VAL A 7 28.68 -13.50 -52.52
CA VAL A 7 28.91 -14.94 -52.68
C VAL A 7 30.38 -15.30 -52.45
N VAL A 8 31.32 -14.50 -52.97
CA VAL A 8 32.76 -14.70 -52.74
C VAL A 8 33.10 -14.58 -51.24
N ARG A 9 32.51 -13.61 -50.53
CA ARG A 9 32.68 -13.47 -49.07
C ARG A 9 32.11 -14.66 -48.30
N ILE A 10 30.92 -15.12 -48.68
CA ILE A 10 30.29 -16.30 -48.09
C ILE A 10 31.24 -17.50 -48.19
N PHE A 11 31.71 -17.85 -49.39
CA PHE A 11 32.62 -18.98 -49.57
C PHE A 11 33.99 -18.78 -48.91
N SER A 12 34.51 -17.55 -48.90
CA SER A 12 35.79 -17.25 -48.22
C SER A 12 35.72 -17.49 -46.70
N ALA A 13 34.55 -17.29 -46.09
CA ALA A 13 34.33 -17.55 -44.67
C ALA A 13 34.00 -19.03 -44.36
N THR A 14 33.68 -19.86 -45.36
CA THR A 14 33.37 -21.29 -45.16
C THR A 14 34.67 -22.09 -45.04
N PRO A 15 34.81 -22.97 -44.03
CA PRO A 15 35.95 -23.87 -43.94
C PRO A 15 36.14 -24.70 -45.23
N LYS A 16 37.39 -24.81 -45.71
CA LYS A 16 37.71 -25.49 -46.97
C LYS A 16 37.21 -26.94 -47.00
N PHE A 17 37.31 -27.67 -45.89
CA PHE A 17 36.85 -29.05 -45.82
C PHE A 17 35.36 -29.18 -46.13
N GLU A 18 34.55 -28.20 -45.70
CA GLU A 18 33.12 -28.21 -45.96
C GLU A 18 32.80 -27.88 -47.42
N LEU A 19 33.54 -26.95 -48.03
CA LEU A 19 33.39 -26.67 -49.47
C LEU A 19 33.65 -27.91 -50.35
N PHE A 20 34.52 -28.83 -49.90
CA PHE A 20 34.76 -30.10 -50.58
C PHE A 20 33.73 -31.18 -50.25
N ARG A 21 33.15 -31.17 -49.03
CA ARG A 21 32.15 -32.15 -48.57
C ARG A 21 30.74 -31.86 -49.08
N SER A 22 30.39 -30.58 -49.20
CA SER A 22 29.06 -30.14 -49.63
C SER A 22 28.87 -30.23 -51.15
N SER A 23 27.70 -30.70 -51.56
CA SER A 23 27.30 -30.72 -52.96
C SER A 23 27.00 -29.31 -53.48
N ARG A 24 27.07 -29.13 -54.81
CA ARG A 24 26.69 -27.87 -55.47
C ARG A 24 25.30 -27.38 -55.05
N LYS A 25 24.33 -28.28 -54.85
CA LYS A 25 22.96 -27.91 -54.44
C LYS A 25 22.88 -27.43 -52.99
N GLU A 26 23.69 -27.97 -52.10
CA GLU A 26 23.76 -27.52 -50.69
C GLU A 26 24.42 -26.15 -50.61
N LEU A 27 25.51 -25.93 -51.35
CA LEU A 27 26.19 -24.63 -51.39
C LEU A 27 25.31 -23.50 -51.95
N ILE A 28 24.47 -23.79 -52.95
CA ILE A 28 23.49 -22.83 -53.46
C ILE A 28 22.46 -22.46 -52.36
N GLN A 29 21.93 -23.44 -51.64
CA GLN A 29 20.99 -23.18 -50.53
C GLN A 29 21.60 -22.31 -49.43
N VAL A 30 22.89 -22.50 -49.11
CA VAL A 30 23.61 -21.65 -48.15
C VAL A 30 23.69 -20.21 -48.65
N CYS A 31 24.01 -20.00 -49.92
CA CYS A 31 24.05 -18.66 -50.52
C CYS A 31 22.67 -18.01 -50.55
N ASP A 32 21.65 -18.74 -51.00
CA ASP A 32 20.27 -18.23 -51.08
C ASP A 32 19.74 -17.85 -49.69
N GLY A 33 19.98 -18.69 -48.68
CA GLY A 33 19.61 -18.42 -47.29
C GLY A 33 20.26 -17.13 -46.77
N LEU A 34 21.57 -16.95 -46.98
CA LEU A 34 22.28 -15.76 -46.50
C LEU A 34 21.88 -14.48 -47.24
N LEU A 35 21.58 -14.56 -48.54
CA LEU A 35 21.08 -13.45 -49.34
C LEU A 35 19.63 -13.08 -48.98
N SER A 36 18.84 -14.02 -48.43
CA SER A 36 17.46 -13.75 -47.99
C SER A 36 17.33 -13.05 -46.64
N VAL A 37 18.45 -12.86 -45.91
CA VAL A 37 18.46 -12.20 -44.60
C VAL A 37 18.25 -10.69 -44.74
N ASN A 38 17.06 -10.22 -44.38
CA ASN A 38 16.65 -8.82 -44.54
C ASN A 38 17.13 -7.89 -43.40
N ASN A 39 17.25 -8.39 -42.17
CA ASN A 39 17.73 -7.62 -41.01
C ASN A 39 18.99 -8.27 -40.42
N PRO A 40 20.17 -7.63 -40.50
CA PRO A 40 21.44 -8.22 -40.08
C PRO A 40 21.60 -8.41 -38.56
N ASN A 41 20.71 -7.82 -37.75
CA ASN A 41 20.76 -7.93 -36.28
C ASN A 41 19.93 -9.09 -35.72
N ASN A 42 19.18 -9.81 -36.57
CA ASN A 42 18.36 -10.94 -36.15
C ASN A 42 19.11 -12.27 -36.32
N ILE A 43 18.68 -13.27 -35.57
CA ILE A 43 19.09 -14.66 -35.76
C ILE A 43 18.15 -15.32 -36.76
N TYR A 44 18.70 -16.09 -37.70
CA TYR A 44 17.93 -16.84 -38.69
C TYR A 44 18.35 -18.31 -38.68
N CYS A 45 17.39 -19.21 -38.83
CA CYS A 45 17.61 -20.65 -38.90
C CYS A 45 17.19 -21.16 -40.26
N PHE A 46 18.09 -21.89 -40.93
CA PHE A 46 17.83 -22.50 -42.22
C PHE A 46 18.06 -24.00 -42.14
N GLN A 47 17.17 -24.77 -42.77
CA GLN A 47 17.42 -26.19 -43.03
C GLN A 47 18.06 -26.36 -44.40
N ILE A 48 19.19 -27.06 -44.46
CA ILE A 48 19.87 -27.38 -45.72
C ILE A 48 19.42 -28.77 -46.16
N ASN A 49 18.73 -28.85 -47.30
CA ASN A 49 18.28 -30.12 -47.84
C ASN A 49 19.47 -30.88 -48.45
N THR A 50 19.77 -32.03 -47.87
CA THR A 50 20.83 -32.94 -48.31
C THR A 50 20.26 -34.20 -48.96
N ARG A 51 21.07 -34.89 -49.77
CA ARG A 51 20.70 -36.18 -50.39
C ARG A 51 21.01 -37.38 -49.49
N VAL A 52 21.77 -37.15 -48.42
CA VAL A 52 22.11 -38.19 -47.44
C VAL A 52 20.87 -38.47 -46.61
N THR A 53 20.38 -39.71 -46.65
CA THR A 53 19.22 -40.15 -45.88
C THR A 53 19.58 -40.21 -44.39
N GLY A 54 18.68 -39.75 -43.52
CA GLY A 54 18.89 -39.76 -42.07
C GLY A 54 19.83 -38.68 -41.53
N VAL A 55 20.15 -37.66 -42.35
CA VAL A 55 20.95 -36.51 -41.90
C VAL A 55 20.13 -35.23 -41.97
N LEU A 56 20.08 -34.51 -40.85
CA LEU A 56 19.51 -33.17 -40.74
C LEU A 56 20.63 -32.13 -40.66
N LYS A 57 20.69 -31.20 -41.61
CA LYS A 57 21.63 -30.08 -41.61
C LYS A 57 20.91 -28.77 -41.29
N LEU A 58 21.39 -28.07 -40.27
CA LEU A 58 20.91 -26.75 -39.87
C LEU A 58 22.02 -25.71 -40.03
N MET A 59 21.65 -24.52 -40.47
CA MET A 59 22.52 -23.35 -40.54
C MET A 59 21.88 -22.22 -39.74
N ILE A 60 22.57 -21.75 -38.72
CA ILE A 60 22.12 -20.68 -37.84
C ILE A 60 22.99 -19.47 -38.11
N VAL A 61 22.36 -18.41 -38.59
CA VAL A 61 23.02 -17.15 -38.95
C VAL A 61 22.82 -16.18 -37.81
N MET A 62 23.92 -15.63 -37.28
CA MET A 62 23.93 -14.71 -36.16
C MET A 62 24.74 -13.46 -36.51
N PRO A 63 24.42 -12.30 -35.90
CA PRO A 63 25.31 -11.15 -35.91
C PRO A 63 26.67 -11.55 -35.31
N THR A 64 27.78 -11.14 -35.94
CA THR A 64 29.13 -11.50 -35.43
C THR A 64 29.36 -11.02 -34.00
N SER A 65 28.70 -9.94 -33.55
CA SER A 65 28.74 -9.45 -32.16
C SER A 65 28.12 -10.40 -31.13
N LEU A 66 27.23 -11.31 -31.56
CA LEU A 66 26.57 -12.31 -30.73
C LEU A 66 27.23 -13.70 -30.83
N PHE A 67 28.20 -13.86 -31.73
CA PHE A 67 28.83 -15.15 -32.04
C PHE A 67 30.03 -15.43 -31.11
N SER A 68 29.75 -15.57 -29.81
CA SER A 68 30.73 -15.98 -28.79
C SER A 68 30.78 -17.49 -28.63
N GLU A 69 31.83 -18.01 -27.99
CA GLU A 69 31.97 -19.43 -27.66
C GLU A 69 30.80 -19.91 -26.77
N GLU A 70 30.42 -19.12 -25.77
CA GLU A 70 29.26 -19.37 -24.90
C GLU A 70 27.94 -19.43 -25.69
N ALA A 71 27.73 -18.52 -26.65
CA ALA A 71 26.54 -18.51 -27.49
C ALA A 71 26.45 -19.77 -28.36
N ILE A 72 27.57 -20.22 -28.91
CA ILE A 72 27.67 -21.45 -29.70
C ILE A 72 27.35 -22.66 -28.82
N GLU A 73 27.96 -22.76 -27.64
CA GLU A 73 27.70 -23.85 -26.69
C GLU A 73 26.23 -23.93 -26.29
N HIS A 74 25.62 -22.81 -25.88
CA HIS A 74 24.20 -22.78 -25.53
C HIS A 74 23.29 -23.19 -26.70
N THR A 75 23.62 -22.75 -27.92
CA THR A 75 22.86 -23.13 -29.13
C THR A 75 22.96 -24.62 -29.41
N VAL A 76 24.17 -25.18 -29.35
CA VAL A 76 24.41 -26.61 -29.58
C VAL A 76 23.69 -27.45 -28.53
N VAL A 77 23.74 -27.06 -27.26
CA VAL A 77 23.06 -27.75 -26.16
C VAL A 77 21.54 -27.73 -26.35
N LEU A 78 20.95 -26.58 -26.67
CA LEU A 78 19.51 -26.46 -26.94
C LEU A 78 19.08 -27.42 -28.05
N LEU A 79 19.82 -27.43 -29.17
CA LEU A 79 19.47 -28.24 -30.33
C LEU A 79 19.64 -29.73 -30.09
N LYS A 80 20.72 -30.13 -29.40
CA LYS A 80 20.94 -31.52 -28.99
C LYS A 80 19.82 -32.03 -28.08
N ALA A 81 19.27 -31.19 -27.20
CA ALA A 81 18.16 -31.57 -26.33
C ALA A 81 16.84 -31.75 -27.09
N LYS A 82 16.64 -31.02 -28.19
CA LYS A 82 15.39 -31.03 -28.97
C LYS A 82 15.34 -32.06 -30.08
N ILE A 83 16.48 -32.36 -30.71
CA ILE A 83 16.56 -33.22 -31.87
C ILE A 83 17.04 -34.60 -31.42
N PRO A 84 16.24 -35.67 -31.55
CA PRO A 84 16.73 -37.03 -31.32
C PRO A 84 17.81 -37.39 -32.35
N HIS A 85 19.01 -37.75 -31.88
CA HIS A 85 20.16 -38.01 -32.74
C HIS A 85 21.04 -39.14 -32.18
N LEU A 86 21.88 -39.72 -33.05
CA LEU A 86 22.99 -40.62 -32.68
C LEU A 86 24.29 -39.84 -32.51
N HIS A 87 24.54 -38.94 -33.47
CA HIS A 87 25.74 -38.13 -33.51
C HIS A 87 25.38 -36.70 -33.96
N CYS A 88 26.16 -35.73 -33.47
CA CYS A 88 25.99 -34.33 -33.83
C CYS A 88 27.36 -33.66 -33.93
N ASP A 89 27.69 -33.27 -35.16
CA ASP A 89 28.88 -32.49 -35.51
C ASP A 89 28.46 -31.05 -35.82
N TRP A 90 29.37 -30.10 -35.59
CA TRP A 90 29.16 -28.71 -35.97
C TRP A 90 30.46 -28.04 -36.37
N PHE A 91 30.33 -26.97 -37.16
CA PHE A 91 31.44 -26.10 -37.49
C PHE A 91 31.02 -24.64 -37.55
N GLU A 92 32.01 -23.78 -37.40
CA GLU A 92 31.85 -22.33 -37.45
C GLU A 92 32.31 -21.78 -38.80
N ALA A 93 31.61 -20.76 -39.28
CA ALA A 93 32.11 -19.91 -40.34
C ALA A 93 31.93 -18.45 -39.95
N ARG A 94 33.05 -17.82 -39.58
CA ARG A 94 33.09 -16.45 -39.07
C ARG A 94 33.22 -15.45 -40.22
N GLY A 95 32.22 -14.59 -40.37
CA GLY A 95 32.23 -13.50 -41.33
C GLY A 95 32.40 -12.14 -40.65
N SER A 96 32.58 -11.09 -41.47
CA SER A 96 32.80 -9.72 -40.96
C SER A 96 31.57 -9.14 -40.25
N GLU A 97 30.38 -9.33 -40.82
CA GLU A 97 29.12 -8.81 -40.26
C GLU A 97 28.24 -9.92 -39.66
N LYS A 98 28.20 -11.07 -40.33
CA LYS A 98 27.42 -12.24 -39.94
C LYS A 98 28.34 -13.43 -39.78
N SER A 99 28.15 -14.17 -38.70
CA SER A 99 28.79 -15.45 -38.47
C SER A 99 27.73 -16.55 -38.47
N ARG A 100 28.13 -17.76 -38.82
CA ARG A 100 27.19 -18.88 -38.96
C ARG A 100 27.72 -20.12 -38.26
N LEU A 101 26.79 -20.79 -37.58
CA LEU A 101 26.98 -22.08 -36.96
C LEU A 101 26.23 -23.11 -37.80
N HIS A 102 26.96 -24.10 -38.31
CA HIS A 102 26.38 -25.20 -39.07
C HIS A 102 26.39 -26.45 -38.20
N LEU A 103 25.25 -27.12 -38.10
CA LEU A 103 25.11 -28.37 -37.36
C LEU A 103 24.63 -29.48 -38.29
N GLU A 104 25.21 -30.66 -38.14
CA GLU A 104 24.85 -31.88 -38.85
C GLU A 104 24.44 -32.93 -37.80
N PHE A 105 23.18 -33.34 -37.83
CA PHE A 105 22.63 -34.37 -36.95
C PHE A 105 22.43 -35.66 -37.74
N GLU A 106 23.03 -36.74 -37.25
CA GLU A 106 22.72 -38.11 -37.70
C GLU A 106 21.54 -38.63 -36.89
N LEU A 107 20.42 -38.87 -37.56
CA LEU A 107 19.14 -39.20 -36.94
C LEU A 107 19.03 -40.70 -36.62
N GLN A 108 18.30 -41.03 -35.57
CA GLN A 108 17.99 -42.42 -35.23
C GLN A 108 17.03 -43.02 -36.27
N GLU A 109 17.29 -44.26 -36.71
CA GLU A 109 16.36 -44.99 -37.58
C GLU A 109 15.13 -45.46 -36.77
N ASP A 110 13.94 -45.37 -37.36
CA ASP A 110 12.73 -45.92 -36.76
C ASP A 110 12.71 -47.48 -36.83
N LYS A 111 11.74 -48.11 -36.16
CA LYS A 111 11.58 -49.58 -36.16
C LYS A 111 11.31 -50.20 -37.55
N LEU A 112 11.12 -49.38 -38.59
CA LEU A 112 10.86 -49.77 -39.97
C LEU A 112 12.03 -49.42 -40.91
N GLY A 113 13.17 -48.94 -40.39
CA GLY A 113 14.36 -48.57 -41.16
C GLY A 113 14.19 -47.29 -41.99
N LYS A 114 13.21 -46.44 -41.66
CA LYS A 114 13.02 -45.12 -42.27
C LYS A 114 13.42 -44.04 -41.28
N SER A 115 14.34 -43.18 -41.71
CA SER A 115 14.67 -41.95 -40.98
C SER A 115 13.81 -40.82 -41.55
N GLU A 116 12.64 -40.57 -40.95
CA GLU A 116 11.85 -39.38 -41.26
C GLU A 116 12.52 -38.15 -40.63
N LEU A 117 12.70 -37.10 -41.43
CA LEU A 117 13.25 -35.84 -40.95
C LEU A 117 12.29 -35.25 -39.90
N PRO A 118 12.76 -34.87 -38.71
CA PRO A 118 11.90 -34.22 -37.72
C PRO A 118 11.40 -32.90 -38.28
N ASN A 119 10.12 -32.60 -38.08
CA ASN A 119 9.54 -31.31 -38.45
C ASN A 119 10.03 -30.25 -37.46
N VAL A 120 11.09 -29.53 -37.82
CA VAL A 120 11.66 -28.44 -37.00
C VAL A 120 10.99 -27.13 -37.37
N ASP A 121 10.25 -26.53 -36.44
CA ASP A 121 9.75 -25.16 -36.60
C ASP A 121 10.93 -24.18 -36.48
N LEU A 122 11.43 -23.73 -37.62
CA LEU A 122 12.58 -22.83 -37.70
C LEU A 122 12.31 -21.47 -37.04
N LEU A 123 11.07 -20.96 -37.12
CA LEU A 123 10.73 -19.66 -36.53
C LEU A 123 10.66 -19.75 -35.00
N GLN A 124 10.14 -20.85 -34.46
CA GLN A 124 10.22 -21.12 -33.03
C GLN A 124 11.68 -21.20 -32.57
N LEU A 125 12.52 -21.90 -33.34
CA LEU A 125 13.93 -22.08 -33.01
C LEU A 125 14.71 -20.75 -33.05
N GLU A 126 14.45 -19.88 -34.02
CA GLU A 126 15.01 -18.53 -34.09
C GLU A 126 14.71 -17.74 -32.81
N ASN A 127 13.46 -17.77 -32.34
CA ASN A 127 13.05 -17.06 -31.13
C ASN A 127 13.73 -17.61 -29.86
N GLU A 128 13.83 -18.94 -29.73
CA GLU A 128 14.46 -19.58 -28.58
C GLU A 128 15.97 -19.29 -28.52
N ILE A 129 16.67 -19.41 -29.65
CA ILE A 129 18.10 -19.11 -29.76
C ILE A 129 18.37 -17.62 -29.51
N SER A 130 17.52 -16.74 -30.07
CA SER A 130 17.58 -15.29 -29.83
C SER A 130 17.43 -14.95 -28.35
N GLY A 131 16.49 -15.59 -27.64
CA GLY A 131 16.30 -15.40 -26.20
C GLY A 131 17.49 -15.88 -25.35
N LEU A 132 18.19 -16.94 -25.77
CA LEU A 132 19.35 -17.47 -25.06
C LEU A 132 20.63 -16.63 -25.24
N ILE A 133 20.83 -16.05 -26.42
CA ILE A 133 22.14 -15.48 -26.80
C ILE A 133 22.18 -13.97 -26.69
N LYS A 134 21.06 -13.27 -26.91
CA LYS A 134 21.07 -11.80 -26.89
C LYS A 134 21.46 -11.32 -25.48
N PRO A 135 22.45 -10.42 -25.34
CA PRO A 135 22.77 -9.81 -24.07
C PRO A 135 21.53 -9.17 -23.43
N TRP A 136 21.40 -9.32 -22.12
CA TRP A 136 20.28 -8.79 -21.32
C TRP A 136 19.92 -7.34 -21.66
N LYS A 137 20.93 -6.48 -21.85
CA LYS A 137 20.73 -5.06 -22.20
C LYS A 137 20.08 -4.87 -23.58
N ILE A 138 20.42 -5.71 -24.56
CA ILE A 138 19.82 -5.66 -25.90
C ILE A 138 18.36 -6.12 -25.83
N GLN A 139 18.09 -7.22 -25.13
CA GLN A 139 16.72 -7.70 -24.94
C GLN A 139 15.84 -6.65 -24.25
N LEU A 140 16.34 -6.00 -23.18
CA LEU A 140 15.61 -4.95 -22.49
C LEU A 140 15.39 -3.72 -23.37
N ARG A 141 16.36 -3.35 -24.22
CA ARG A 141 16.20 -2.25 -25.19
C ARG A 141 15.07 -2.52 -26.17
N GLU A 142 15.06 -3.70 -26.79
CA GLU A 142 14.02 -4.11 -27.74
C GLU A 142 12.65 -4.15 -27.06
N LEU A 143 12.58 -4.68 -25.83
CA LEU A 143 11.36 -4.72 -25.06
C LEU A 143 10.84 -3.30 -24.77
N LEU A 144 11.70 -2.40 -24.28
CA LEU A 144 11.36 -1.00 -24.01
C LEU A 144 10.86 -0.28 -25.28
N GLN A 145 11.48 -0.53 -26.43
CA GLN A 145 11.06 0.05 -27.70
C GLN A 145 9.73 -0.54 -28.21
N SER A 146 9.47 -1.82 -27.97
CA SER A 146 8.22 -2.48 -28.40
C SER A 146 7.01 -2.09 -27.54
N LYS A 147 7.21 -1.83 -26.24
CA LYS A 147 6.14 -1.56 -25.28
C LYS A 147 5.80 -0.07 -25.13
N ASN A 148 6.67 0.83 -25.57
CA ASN A 148 6.47 2.27 -25.47
C ASN A 148 6.38 2.89 -26.87
N THR A 149 5.57 3.93 -27.03
CA THR A 149 5.37 4.60 -28.32
C THR A 149 6.42 5.69 -28.55
N GLY A 150 6.93 5.81 -29.78
CA GLY A 150 7.86 6.86 -30.17
C GLY A 150 9.23 6.74 -29.47
N ASP A 151 9.79 7.87 -29.05
CA ASP A 151 11.14 7.95 -28.48
C ASP A 151 11.22 7.57 -26.99
N GLU A 152 10.07 7.28 -26.36
CA GLU A 152 10.00 7.03 -24.92
C GLU A 152 10.80 5.79 -24.49
N GLY A 153 10.74 4.71 -25.27
CA GLY A 153 11.53 3.50 -25.01
C GLY A 153 13.04 3.77 -25.06
N ALA A 154 13.50 4.63 -25.97
CA ALA A 154 14.90 5.03 -26.06
C ALA A 154 15.32 5.90 -24.86
N ARG A 155 14.47 6.87 -24.47
CA ARG A 155 14.68 7.72 -23.29
C ARG A 155 14.84 6.90 -22.00
N LEU A 156 13.96 5.93 -21.78
CA LEU A 156 14.02 5.05 -20.61
C LEU A 156 15.29 4.18 -20.61
N TYR A 157 15.65 3.65 -21.78
CA TYR A 157 16.88 2.87 -21.92
C TYR A 157 18.11 3.70 -21.54
N GLU A 158 18.27 4.90 -22.12
CA GLU A 158 19.40 5.80 -21.86
C GLU A 158 19.48 6.25 -20.39
N ARG A 159 18.31 6.47 -19.76
CA ARG A 159 18.24 6.91 -18.36
C ARG A 159 18.65 5.82 -17.38
N TYR A 160 18.15 4.59 -17.55
CA TYR A 160 18.25 3.55 -16.51
C TYR A 160 19.31 2.49 -16.80
N VAL A 161 19.35 1.92 -18.00
CA VAL A 161 20.13 0.71 -18.30
C VAL A 161 21.65 0.91 -18.12
N PRO A 162 22.25 2.07 -18.47
CA PRO A 162 23.65 2.33 -18.18
C PRO A 162 23.99 2.36 -16.69
N LEU A 163 23.04 2.70 -15.82
CA LEU A 163 23.22 2.83 -14.37
C LEU A 163 22.77 1.60 -13.59
N MET A 164 22.29 0.55 -14.27
CA MET A 164 21.96 -0.73 -13.66
C MET A 164 23.23 -1.55 -13.40
N PRO A 165 23.48 -1.99 -12.16
CA PRO A 165 24.69 -2.73 -11.84
C PRO A 165 24.66 -4.16 -12.41
N SER A 166 25.83 -4.75 -12.66
CA SER A 166 25.94 -6.08 -13.28
C SER A 166 25.19 -7.18 -12.52
N HIS A 167 25.20 -7.13 -11.18
CA HIS A 167 24.49 -8.09 -10.34
C HIS A 167 22.96 -8.03 -10.46
N TYR A 168 22.41 -6.89 -10.90
CA TYR A 168 20.98 -6.75 -11.16
C TYR A 168 20.61 -7.45 -12.48
N SER A 169 21.34 -7.15 -13.57
CA SER A 169 21.13 -7.81 -14.87
C SER A 169 21.37 -9.32 -14.84
N ALA A 170 22.17 -9.81 -13.89
CA ALA A 170 22.42 -11.25 -13.71
C ALA A 170 21.28 -12.00 -12.97
N ARG A 171 20.35 -11.29 -12.33
CA ARG A 171 19.34 -11.88 -11.43
C ARG A 171 17.90 -11.55 -11.80
N VAL A 172 17.69 -10.50 -12.57
CA VAL A 172 16.37 -9.94 -12.87
C VAL A 172 16.03 -10.23 -14.32
N GLU A 173 14.85 -10.80 -14.54
CA GLU A 173 14.35 -11.09 -15.89
C GLU A 173 13.98 -9.80 -16.65
N ILE A 174 13.96 -9.86 -17.98
CA ILE A 174 13.73 -8.68 -18.84
C ILE A 174 12.37 -8.03 -18.56
N LEU A 175 11.31 -8.84 -18.41
CA LEU A 175 9.97 -8.34 -18.11
C LEU A 175 9.92 -7.66 -16.73
N GLU A 176 10.55 -8.26 -15.73
CA GLU A 176 10.64 -7.67 -14.39
C GLU A 176 11.43 -6.35 -14.42
N ALA A 177 12.50 -6.28 -15.21
CA ALA A 177 13.29 -5.05 -15.35
C ALA A 177 12.49 -3.90 -15.98
N LEU A 178 11.65 -4.19 -16.97
CA LEU A 178 10.71 -3.22 -17.54
C LEU A 178 9.74 -2.69 -16.46
N GLU A 179 9.12 -3.59 -15.70
CA GLU A 179 8.19 -3.24 -14.63
C GLU A 179 8.88 -2.41 -13.54
N ASN A 180 10.10 -2.79 -13.14
CA ASN A 180 10.89 -2.03 -12.16
C ASN A 180 11.17 -0.61 -12.65
N ILE A 181 11.48 -0.43 -13.95
CA ILE A 181 11.62 0.92 -14.56
C ILE A 181 10.32 1.70 -14.47
N GLN A 182 9.17 1.08 -14.75
CA GLN A 182 7.86 1.73 -14.66
C GLN A 182 7.56 2.21 -13.23
N PHE A 183 7.80 1.37 -12.22
CA PHE A 183 7.63 1.77 -10.81
C PHE A 183 8.60 2.89 -10.40
N MET A 184 9.84 2.88 -10.89
CA MET A 184 10.79 3.96 -10.64
C MET A 184 10.37 5.29 -11.29
N GLU A 185 9.74 5.27 -12.47
CA GLU A 185 9.21 6.49 -13.10
C GLU A 185 8.03 7.12 -12.33
N LEU A 186 7.31 6.34 -11.51
CA LEU A 186 6.26 6.85 -10.62
C LEU A 186 6.82 7.61 -9.40
N LEU A 187 8.13 7.58 -9.16
CA LEU A 187 8.77 8.25 -8.03
C LEU A 187 8.89 9.77 -8.30
N THR A 188 8.06 10.56 -7.63
CA THR A 188 8.06 12.02 -7.73
C THR A 188 8.76 12.66 -6.51
N ARG A 189 8.75 13.99 -6.39
CA ARG A 189 9.28 14.67 -5.19
C ARG A 189 8.33 14.51 -3.99
N ASP A 190 7.02 14.47 -4.25
CA ASP A 190 5.98 14.38 -3.21
C ASP A 190 5.52 12.93 -2.96
N ASP A 191 5.93 12.02 -3.84
CA ASP A 191 5.64 10.60 -3.78
C ASP A 191 6.88 9.79 -4.17
N ASP A 192 7.81 9.69 -3.23
CA ASP A 192 9.14 9.09 -3.41
C ASP A 192 9.19 7.60 -3.03
N LEU A 193 8.02 6.96 -2.92
CA LEU A 193 7.88 5.58 -2.47
C LEU A 193 6.77 4.85 -3.22
N GLN A 194 7.09 3.71 -3.83
CA GLN A 194 6.14 2.81 -4.47
C GLN A 194 6.31 1.37 -3.97
N PHE A 195 5.23 0.60 -4.09
CA PHE A 195 5.16 -0.78 -3.62
C PHE A 195 4.58 -1.68 -4.70
N ASP A 196 5.11 -2.89 -4.78
CA ASP A 196 4.54 -3.94 -5.61
C ASP A 196 4.62 -5.30 -4.92
N LEU A 197 3.67 -6.18 -5.21
CA LEU A 197 3.60 -7.52 -4.65
C LEU A 197 3.39 -8.51 -5.79
N LYS A 198 4.33 -9.44 -5.94
CA LYS A 198 4.35 -10.42 -7.03
C LYS A 198 4.44 -11.84 -6.50
N HIS A 199 3.93 -12.77 -7.29
CA HIS A 199 4.12 -14.18 -7.04
C HIS A 199 5.60 -14.57 -7.23
N PHE A 200 6.12 -15.44 -6.36
CA PHE A 200 7.47 -16.01 -6.50
C PHE A 200 7.43 -17.52 -6.39
N SER A 201 7.64 -18.20 -7.51
CA SER A 201 7.77 -19.65 -7.57
C SER A 201 9.25 -20.04 -7.62
N ILE A 202 9.66 -20.90 -6.68
CA ILE A 202 10.92 -21.64 -6.82
C ILE A 202 10.55 -23.00 -7.42
N PRO A 203 11.20 -23.47 -8.49
CA PRO A 203 11.09 -24.85 -8.92
C PRO A 203 11.79 -25.75 -7.87
N SER A 204 11.10 -26.08 -6.79
CA SER A 204 11.53 -27.09 -5.82
C SER A 204 10.33 -27.90 -5.33
N GLU A 205 10.54 -29.19 -5.07
CA GLU A 205 9.50 -30.11 -4.60
C GLU A 205 8.90 -29.75 -3.23
N LEU A 206 9.47 -28.75 -2.51
CA LEU A 206 9.04 -28.33 -1.17
C LEU A 206 7.88 -27.33 -1.15
N GLY A 207 7.35 -26.91 -2.30
CA GLY A 207 5.97 -26.40 -2.43
C GLY A 207 5.55 -25.17 -1.60
N LYS A 208 6.48 -24.42 -0.99
CA LYS A 208 6.12 -23.22 -0.22
C LYS A 208 5.91 -22.04 -1.17
N SER A 209 4.65 -21.61 -1.31
CA SER A 209 4.31 -20.37 -2.02
C SER A 209 4.90 -19.19 -1.26
N VAL A 210 5.83 -18.49 -1.89
CA VAL A 210 6.44 -17.26 -1.39
C VAL A 210 5.99 -16.12 -2.31
N SER A 211 5.89 -14.91 -1.78
CA SER A 211 5.63 -13.72 -2.59
C SER A 211 6.83 -12.78 -2.49
N LEU A 212 7.04 -11.98 -3.52
CA LEU A 212 8.04 -10.92 -3.55
C LEU A 212 7.35 -9.57 -3.37
N LEU A 213 7.63 -8.92 -2.25
CA LEU A 213 7.25 -7.53 -2.00
C LEU A 213 8.40 -6.63 -2.43
N TYR A 214 8.17 -5.77 -3.41
CA TYR A 214 9.11 -4.75 -3.86
C TYR A 214 8.77 -3.41 -3.24
N VAL A 215 9.83 -2.70 -2.86
CA VAL A 215 9.78 -1.31 -2.40
C VAL A 215 10.74 -0.50 -3.24
N TYR A 216 10.20 0.49 -3.93
CA TYR A 216 10.95 1.40 -4.78
C TYR A 216 11.01 2.75 -4.10
N SER A 217 12.20 3.28 -3.88
CA SER A 217 12.39 4.53 -3.16
C SER A 217 13.53 5.36 -3.73
N LYS A 218 13.48 6.69 -3.56
CA LYS A 218 14.62 7.55 -3.96
C LYS A 218 15.80 7.43 -3.01
N GLU A 219 15.51 7.31 -1.72
CA GLU A 219 16.49 7.11 -0.66
C GLU A 219 16.41 5.69 -0.11
N LYS A 220 17.51 5.19 0.45
CA LYS A 220 17.55 3.83 1.00
C LYS A 220 16.76 3.79 2.30
N ILE A 221 15.69 3.00 2.35
CA ILE A 221 14.96 2.72 3.59
C ILE A 221 15.73 1.69 4.40
N HIS A 222 16.00 1.98 5.68
CA HIS A 222 16.69 1.03 6.54
C HIS A 222 15.76 -0.09 7.01
N LEU A 223 16.33 -1.28 7.22
CA LEU A 223 15.60 -2.46 7.69
C LEU A 223 14.83 -2.20 8.99
N ILE A 224 15.42 -1.44 9.91
CA ILE A 224 14.79 -1.10 11.19
C ILE A 224 13.50 -0.28 11.04
N GLU A 225 13.35 0.45 9.93
CA GLU A 225 12.17 1.26 9.65
C GLU A 225 11.06 0.43 8.99
N ILE A 226 11.41 -0.40 8.00
CA ILE A 226 10.42 -1.16 7.23
C ILE A 226 9.97 -2.47 7.89
N MET A 227 10.86 -3.17 8.58
CA MET A 227 10.56 -4.48 9.18
C MET A 227 9.36 -4.43 10.15
N PRO A 228 9.25 -3.44 11.05
CA PRO A 228 8.08 -3.32 11.92
C PRO A 228 6.76 -3.18 11.14
N VAL A 229 6.77 -2.46 10.01
CA VAL A 229 5.58 -2.27 9.18
C VAL A 229 5.13 -3.59 8.56
N LEU A 230 6.08 -4.37 8.00
CA LEU A 230 5.79 -5.68 7.42
C LEU A 230 5.31 -6.68 8.47
N GLN A 231 5.90 -6.67 9.67
CA GLN A 231 5.48 -7.52 10.78
C GLN A 231 4.04 -7.19 11.22
N ASN A 232 3.71 -5.91 11.38
CA ASN A 232 2.37 -5.47 11.74
C ASN A 232 1.33 -5.75 10.64
N LEU A 233 1.73 -5.87 9.37
CA LEU A 233 0.87 -6.37 8.30
C LEU A 233 0.60 -7.89 8.37
N GLY A 234 1.24 -8.61 9.30
CA GLY A 234 1.13 -10.06 9.40
C GLY A 234 2.01 -10.82 8.39
N LEU A 235 3.07 -10.17 7.89
CA LEU A 235 4.05 -10.77 7.00
C LEU A 235 5.29 -11.23 7.78
N HIS A 236 5.75 -12.43 7.45
CA HIS A 236 7.04 -12.96 7.86
C HIS A 236 8.02 -12.82 6.69
N VAL A 237 9.08 -12.05 6.91
CA VAL A 237 10.15 -11.81 5.94
C VAL A 237 11.18 -12.92 6.05
N ILE A 238 11.41 -13.65 4.96
CA ILE A 238 12.41 -14.72 4.87
C ILE A 238 13.80 -14.10 4.68
N ASP A 239 13.93 -13.21 3.70
CA ASP A 239 15.13 -12.43 3.45
C ASP A 239 14.82 -11.20 2.58
N GLN A 240 15.88 -10.45 2.28
CA GLN A 240 15.81 -9.23 1.50
C GLN A 240 17.00 -9.15 0.53
N LEU A 241 16.75 -8.58 -0.66
CA LEU A 241 17.78 -8.04 -1.53
C LEU A 241 17.59 -6.53 -1.69
N THR A 242 18.68 -5.77 -1.68
CA THR A 242 18.67 -4.33 -2.00
C THR A 242 19.55 -4.08 -3.20
N THR A 243 19.02 -3.40 -4.21
CA THR A 243 19.75 -2.94 -5.38
C THR A 243 19.68 -1.42 -5.46
N ARG A 244 20.84 -0.78 -5.63
CA ARG A 244 20.94 0.65 -5.96
C ARG A 244 21.05 0.81 -7.47
N ILE A 245 20.16 1.60 -8.07
CA ILE A 245 20.22 1.96 -9.49
C ILE A 245 20.92 3.33 -9.58
N GLY A 246 22.19 3.33 -9.98
CA GLY A 246 23.03 4.52 -9.93
C GLY A 246 24.53 4.23 -9.86
N ASN A 247 25.32 5.31 -9.85
CA ASN A 247 26.77 5.32 -9.68
C ASN A 247 27.17 6.28 -8.53
N ASP A 248 28.46 6.50 -8.31
CA ASP A 248 28.93 7.31 -7.17
C ASP A 248 28.50 8.78 -7.21
N GLU A 249 28.13 9.30 -8.38
CA GLU A 249 27.70 10.69 -8.58
C GLU A 249 26.16 10.84 -8.60
N LYS A 250 25.44 9.82 -9.07
CA LYS A 250 24.00 9.88 -9.33
C LYS A 250 23.33 8.58 -8.92
N THR A 251 22.41 8.69 -7.96
CA THR A 251 21.47 7.61 -7.62
C THR A 251 20.09 7.95 -8.15
N LEU A 252 19.50 7.03 -8.92
CA LEU A 252 18.15 7.19 -9.45
C LEU A 252 17.10 6.67 -8.47
N ALA A 253 17.33 5.47 -7.93
CA ALA A 253 16.43 4.82 -6.99
C ALA A 253 17.11 3.64 -6.30
N PHE A 254 16.46 3.15 -5.25
CA PHE A 254 16.69 1.87 -4.60
C PHE A 254 15.51 0.94 -4.88
N ILE A 255 15.82 -0.32 -5.13
CA ILE A 255 14.86 -1.42 -5.23
C ILE A 255 15.16 -2.36 -4.07
N GLN A 256 14.23 -2.48 -3.13
CA GLN A 256 14.31 -3.43 -2.03
C GLN A 256 13.27 -4.51 -2.24
N SER A 257 13.70 -5.74 -2.52
CA SER A 257 12.81 -6.89 -2.64
C SER A 257 12.87 -7.74 -1.39
N PHE A 258 11.70 -8.10 -0.87
CA PHE A 258 11.52 -8.91 0.32
C PHE A 258 10.80 -10.19 -0.07
N ARG A 259 11.38 -11.35 0.24
CA ARG A 259 10.65 -12.62 0.17
C ARG A 259 9.79 -12.74 1.40
N VAL A 260 8.48 -12.77 1.21
CA VAL A 260 7.50 -12.73 2.30
C VAL A 260 6.54 -13.91 2.23
N VAL A 261 6.11 -14.35 3.41
CA VAL A 261 5.01 -15.31 3.62
C VAL A 261 4.09 -14.77 4.69
N ARG A 262 2.85 -15.26 4.75
CA ARG A 262 1.95 -14.91 5.86
C ARG A 262 2.42 -15.56 7.15
N SER A 263 2.29 -14.85 8.27
CA SER A 263 2.56 -15.39 9.60
C SER A 263 1.65 -16.59 9.95
N ASP A 264 0.43 -16.63 9.40
CA ASP A 264 -0.52 -17.74 9.55
C ASP A 264 -0.28 -18.92 8.59
N ARG A 265 0.79 -18.86 7.78
CA ARG A 265 1.20 -19.87 6.78
C ARG A 265 0.18 -20.12 5.66
N ARG A 266 -0.84 -19.28 5.50
CA ARG A 266 -1.71 -19.32 4.32
C ARG A 266 -0.99 -18.72 3.11
N LYS A 267 -1.48 -19.04 1.91
CA LYS A 267 -1.00 -18.43 0.67
C LYS A 267 -1.41 -16.95 0.63
N ILE A 268 -0.54 -16.10 0.11
CA ILE A 268 -0.89 -14.73 -0.26
C ILE A 268 -1.47 -14.79 -1.67
N GLU A 269 -2.71 -14.32 -1.83
CA GLU A 269 -3.30 -14.09 -3.15
C GLU A 269 -2.88 -12.68 -3.60
N GLU A 270 -1.79 -12.59 -4.34
CA GLU A 270 -1.10 -11.33 -4.58
C GLU A 270 -1.98 -10.29 -5.28
N GLU A 271 -2.75 -10.69 -6.30
CA GLU A 271 -3.68 -9.80 -7.02
C GLU A 271 -4.76 -9.21 -6.11
N HIS A 272 -5.23 -9.99 -5.13
CA HIS A 272 -6.26 -9.57 -4.19
C HIS A 272 -5.71 -8.69 -3.08
N PHE A 273 -4.56 -9.04 -2.49
CA PHE A 273 -4.02 -8.33 -1.32
C PHE A 273 -3.11 -7.15 -1.68
N LYS A 274 -2.51 -7.11 -2.87
CA LYS A 274 -1.72 -5.96 -3.35
C LYS A 274 -2.44 -4.61 -3.17
N PRO A 275 -3.70 -4.42 -3.61
CA PRO A 275 -4.41 -3.14 -3.45
C PRO A 275 -4.72 -2.80 -1.99
N LEU A 276 -4.61 -3.73 -1.03
CA LEU A 276 -4.79 -3.47 0.39
C LEU A 276 -3.47 -3.14 1.10
N LEU A 277 -2.43 -3.93 0.82
CA LEU A 277 -1.13 -3.80 1.47
C LEU A 277 -0.35 -2.56 1.00
N ALA A 278 -0.28 -2.32 -0.31
CA ALA A 278 0.51 -1.23 -0.86
C ALA A 278 0.09 0.15 -0.31
N PRO A 279 -1.22 0.48 -0.23
CA PRO A 279 -1.65 1.71 0.42
C PRO A 279 -1.28 1.79 1.90
N ILE A 280 -1.39 0.71 2.68
CA ILE A 280 -1.03 0.74 4.11
C ILE A 280 0.44 1.11 4.28
N VAL A 281 1.35 0.39 3.61
CA VAL A 281 2.78 0.67 3.76
C VAL A 281 3.07 2.11 3.35
N LYS A 282 2.53 2.55 2.21
CA LYS A 282 2.68 3.93 1.73
C LYS A 282 2.18 4.97 2.73
N GLN A 283 0.99 4.80 3.28
CA GLN A 283 0.42 5.77 4.24
C GLN A 283 1.15 5.76 5.58
N VAL A 284 1.71 4.62 6.02
CA VAL A 284 2.55 4.56 7.22
C VAL A 284 3.82 5.41 7.03
N PHE A 285 4.52 5.26 5.90
CA PHE A 285 5.70 6.09 5.61
C PHE A 285 5.37 7.57 5.44
N LYS A 286 4.19 7.89 4.90
CA LYS A 286 3.66 9.27 4.84
C LYS A 286 3.11 9.78 6.18
N LYS A 287 3.15 8.98 7.25
CA LYS A 287 2.60 9.30 8.58
C LYS A 287 1.11 9.67 8.55
N LYS A 288 0.35 9.07 7.62
CA LYS A 288 -1.11 9.24 7.46
C LYS A 288 -1.93 8.10 8.06
N THR A 289 -1.27 7.04 8.54
CA THR A 289 -1.85 6.00 9.42
C THR A 289 -0.78 5.48 10.38
N GLU A 290 -1.18 4.87 11.48
CA GLU A 290 -0.26 4.31 12.47
C GLU A 290 0.39 3.02 11.97
N ASN A 291 1.65 2.80 12.34
CA ASN A 291 2.26 1.48 12.28
C ASN A 291 1.75 0.63 13.47
N ASP A 292 0.52 0.13 13.35
CA ASP A 292 -0.20 -0.56 14.43
C ASP A 292 -0.41 -2.05 14.11
N PRO A 293 -0.40 -2.96 15.10
CA PRO A 293 -0.67 -4.39 14.89
C PRO A 293 -1.99 -4.70 14.18
N LEU A 294 -3.01 -3.84 14.29
CA LEU A 294 -4.28 -4.02 13.58
C LEU A 294 -4.16 -3.89 12.06
N ASN A 295 -3.03 -3.38 11.53
CA ASN A 295 -2.76 -3.39 10.09
C ASN A 295 -2.79 -4.80 9.48
N GLY A 296 -2.56 -5.84 10.29
CA GLY A 296 -2.69 -7.24 9.87
C GLY A 296 -4.10 -7.66 9.48
N LEU A 297 -5.12 -6.88 9.87
CA LEU A 297 -6.50 -7.09 9.44
C LEU A 297 -6.69 -6.91 7.93
N ALA A 298 -5.73 -6.30 7.21
CA ALA A 298 -5.72 -6.30 5.76
C ALA A 298 -5.65 -7.73 5.19
N LEU A 299 -4.78 -8.58 5.74
CA LEU A 299 -4.63 -9.98 5.31
C LEU A 299 -5.64 -10.92 5.97
N LEU A 300 -6.04 -10.62 7.21
CA LEU A 300 -6.87 -11.51 8.02
C LEU A 300 -8.36 -11.28 7.78
N ALA A 301 -8.76 -10.02 7.65
CA ALA A 301 -10.16 -9.60 7.55
C ALA A 301 -10.48 -8.87 6.24
N ASN A 302 -9.53 -8.75 5.29
CA ASN A 302 -9.66 -8.06 3.99
C ASN A 302 -9.80 -6.52 4.11
N LEU A 303 -9.48 -5.92 5.27
CA LEU A 303 -9.82 -4.52 5.59
C LEU A 303 -8.81 -3.54 4.97
N ALA A 304 -9.29 -2.46 4.35
CA ALA A 304 -8.44 -1.37 3.88
C ALA A 304 -8.00 -0.46 5.03
N TRP A 305 -6.93 0.32 4.82
CA TRP A 305 -6.30 1.11 5.89
C TRP A 305 -7.24 2.07 6.62
N ARG A 306 -8.16 2.75 5.92
CA ARG A 306 -9.15 3.63 6.56
C ARG A 306 -10.16 2.86 7.40
N GLU A 307 -10.53 1.66 6.97
CA GLU A 307 -11.44 0.76 7.68
C GLU A 307 -10.78 0.26 8.98
N ILE A 308 -9.47 -0.02 8.92
CA ILE A 308 -8.66 -0.38 10.09
C ILE A 308 -8.56 0.80 11.07
N ASN A 309 -8.40 2.04 10.60
CA ASN A 309 -8.39 3.24 11.46
C ASN A 309 -9.69 3.37 12.29
N VAL A 310 -10.85 2.96 11.74
CA VAL A 310 -12.12 2.95 12.51
C VAL A 310 -12.02 1.97 13.68
N LEU A 311 -11.49 0.78 13.47
CA LEU A 311 -11.31 -0.20 14.55
C LEU A 311 -10.25 0.27 15.56
N GLN A 312 -9.17 0.92 15.10
CA GLN A 312 -8.18 1.56 15.98
C GLN A 312 -8.82 2.65 16.85
N LEU A 313 -9.73 3.46 16.30
CA LEU A 313 -10.50 4.47 17.04
C LEU A 313 -11.31 3.81 18.17
N TYR A 314 -12.13 2.80 17.86
CA TYR A 314 -12.96 2.15 18.89
C TYR A 314 -12.11 1.39 19.92
N ARG A 315 -10.98 0.81 19.50
CA ARG A 315 -9.99 0.20 20.39
C ARG A 315 -9.40 1.24 21.36
N ASN A 316 -8.98 2.40 20.87
CA ASN A 316 -8.42 3.46 21.72
C ASN A 316 -9.48 4.06 22.67
N LEU A 317 -10.69 4.31 22.18
CA LEU A 317 -11.81 4.72 23.01
C LEU A 317 -12.13 3.69 24.11
N SER A 318 -12.15 2.40 23.77
CA SER A 318 -12.41 1.34 24.75
C SER A 318 -11.36 1.32 25.87
N LEU A 319 -10.09 1.58 25.55
CA LEU A 319 -9.02 1.69 26.56
C LEU A 319 -9.28 2.87 27.53
N GLN A 320 -9.81 3.99 27.03
CA GLN A 320 -10.15 5.15 27.86
C GLN A 320 -11.37 4.95 28.77
N LEU A 321 -12.16 3.89 28.54
CA LEU A 321 -13.42 3.64 29.24
C LEU A 321 -13.30 2.61 30.39
N SER A 322 -12.27 1.76 30.43
CA SER A 322 -12.23 0.66 31.41
C SER A 322 -10.82 0.16 31.69
N ALA A 323 -10.56 -0.18 32.94
CA ALA A 323 -9.21 -0.43 33.46
C ALA A 323 -8.66 -1.87 33.42
N PRO A 324 -9.37 -2.98 33.08
CA PRO A 324 -8.71 -4.29 33.01
C PRO A 324 -8.20 -4.67 31.61
N LEU A 325 -8.65 -4.01 30.54
CA LEU A 325 -8.27 -4.36 29.17
C LEU A 325 -7.02 -3.62 28.73
N THR A 326 -6.02 -4.34 28.23
CA THR A 326 -4.82 -3.74 27.65
C THR A 326 -4.92 -3.60 26.14
N ARG A 327 -4.09 -2.72 25.54
CA ARG A 327 -4.01 -2.54 24.08
C ARG A 327 -3.68 -3.86 23.38
N GLU A 328 -2.77 -4.64 23.96
CA GLU A 328 -2.33 -5.95 23.44
C GLU A 328 -3.47 -6.96 23.46
N THR A 329 -4.29 -6.93 24.52
CA THR A 329 -5.44 -7.82 24.67
C THR A 329 -6.44 -7.56 23.54
N ILE A 330 -6.87 -6.30 23.37
CA ILE A 330 -7.84 -5.94 22.33
C ILE A 330 -7.29 -6.22 20.93
N ASN A 331 -6.03 -5.88 20.67
CA ASN A 331 -5.38 -6.18 19.40
C ASN A 331 -5.37 -7.69 19.11
N GLY A 332 -5.00 -8.49 20.10
CA GLY A 332 -5.00 -9.95 19.99
C GLY A 332 -6.39 -10.51 19.69
N VAL A 333 -7.45 -10.00 20.34
CA VAL A 333 -8.84 -10.42 20.08
C VAL A 333 -9.24 -10.12 18.63
N LEU A 334 -9.05 -8.88 18.17
CA LEU A 334 -9.43 -8.47 16.82
C LEU A 334 -8.68 -9.26 15.73
N LEU A 335 -7.40 -9.55 15.94
CA LEU A 335 -6.59 -10.34 15.01
C LEU A 335 -6.94 -11.84 15.04
N ARG A 336 -7.30 -12.41 16.20
CA ARG A 336 -7.72 -13.81 16.33
C ARG A 336 -9.10 -14.08 15.73
N HIS A 337 -10.00 -13.09 15.75
CA HIS A 337 -11.38 -13.21 15.28
C HIS A 337 -11.67 -12.27 14.08
N PRO A 338 -11.03 -12.48 12.92
CA PRO A 338 -11.12 -11.55 11.80
C PRO A 338 -12.53 -11.41 11.22
N LEU A 339 -13.37 -12.45 11.29
CA LEU A 339 -14.78 -12.37 10.88
C LEU A 339 -15.54 -11.37 11.75
N CYS A 340 -15.35 -11.41 13.07
CA CYS A 340 -15.96 -10.45 13.99
C CYS A 340 -15.44 -9.03 13.72
N SER A 341 -14.14 -8.86 13.50
CA SER A 341 -13.52 -7.58 13.15
C SER A 341 -14.08 -6.99 11.86
N ARG A 342 -14.31 -7.82 10.83
CA ARG A 342 -15.00 -7.41 9.60
C ARG A 342 -16.43 -6.97 9.89
N LEU A 343 -17.21 -7.75 10.64
CA LEU A 343 -18.60 -7.43 10.98
C LEU A 343 -18.74 -6.15 11.82
N LEU A 344 -17.77 -5.85 12.69
CA LEU A 344 -17.71 -4.57 13.41
C LEU A 344 -17.63 -3.40 12.42
N PHE A 345 -16.70 -3.45 11.46
CA PHE A 345 -16.59 -2.40 10.44
C PHE A 345 -17.82 -2.37 9.50
N GLU A 346 -18.35 -3.51 9.07
CA GLU A 346 -19.55 -3.55 8.24
C GLU A 346 -20.77 -2.97 8.95
N THR A 347 -20.91 -3.18 10.26
CA THR A 347 -21.96 -2.55 11.06
C THR A 347 -21.79 -1.04 11.08
N PHE A 348 -20.56 -0.55 11.27
CA PHE A 348 -20.24 0.87 11.16
C PHE A 348 -20.58 1.43 9.77
N ALA A 349 -20.18 0.73 8.70
CA ALA A 349 -20.42 1.15 7.33
C ALA A 349 -21.91 1.17 6.98
N CYS A 350 -22.66 0.14 7.39
CA CYS A 350 -24.11 0.09 7.25
C CYS A 350 -24.79 1.30 7.91
N ARG A 351 -24.27 1.73 9.06
CA ARG A 351 -24.82 2.85 9.81
C ARG A 351 -24.51 4.20 9.16
N PHE A 352 -23.30 4.41 8.64
CA PHE A 352 -22.84 5.75 8.28
C PHE A 352 -22.52 5.98 6.81
N SER A 353 -22.36 4.92 6.00
CA SER A 353 -22.02 5.08 4.58
C SER A 353 -23.09 5.86 3.83
N PRO A 354 -22.74 6.88 3.04
CA PRO A 354 -23.69 7.63 2.23
C PRO A 354 -24.13 6.86 0.97
N GLU A 355 -23.61 5.65 0.73
CA GLU A 355 -23.99 4.85 -0.42
C GLU A 355 -25.50 4.54 -0.42
N SER A 356 -26.12 4.69 -1.59
CA SER A 356 -27.55 4.45 -1.81
C SER A 356 -27.95 2.98 -1.62
N SER A 357 -26.99 2.05 -1.74
CA SER A 357 -27.15 0.61 -1.53
C SER A 357 -27.66 0.25 -0.13
N PHE A 358 -27.36 1.06 0.89
CA PHE A 358 -27.83 0.86 2.26
C PHE A 358 -29.22 1.44 2.54
N GLY A 359 -29.86 2.09 1.56
CA GLY A 359 -31.19 2.68 1.71
C GLY A 359 -31.25 3.87 2.67
N ASN A 360 -32.49 4.31 2.98
CA ASN A 360 -32.76 5.45 3.87
C ASN A 360 -32.55 5.09 5.36
N LEU A 361 -32.55 6.09 6.24
CA LEU A 361 -32.29 5.91 7.68
C LEU A 361 -33.28 4.94 8.35
N ILE A 362 -34.57 5.00 8.00
CA ILE A 362 -35.61 4.13 8.56
C ILE A 362 -35.30 2.67 8.23
N TYR A 363 -35.02 2.37 6.95
CA TYR A 363 -34.68 1.02 6.52
C TYR A 363 -33.42 0.49 7.20
N ARG A 364 -32.40 1.34 7.38
CA ARG A 364 -31.19 0.97 8.13
C ARG A 364 -31.52 0.59 9.57
N GLN A 365 -32.31 1.41 10.26
CA GLN A 365 -32.66 1.19 11.67
C GLN A 365 -33.55 -0.03 11.88
N GLU A 366 -34.55 -0.23 11.02
CA GLU A 366 -35.56 -1.27 11.20
C GLU A 366 -35.17 -2.62 10.59
N VAL A 367 -34.25 -2.64 9.61
CA VAL A 367 -33.92 -3.86 8.86
C VAL A 367 -32.43 -4.18 8.92
N LEU A 368 -31.56 -3.34 8.34
CA LEU A 368 -30.16 -3.70 8.13
C LEU A 368 -29.33 -3.78 9.43
N LEU A 369 -29.51 -2.83 10.34
CA LEU A 369 -28.78 -2.83 11.62
C LEU A 369 -29.20 -4.01 12.53
N PRO A 370 -30.50 -4.36 12.67
CA PRO A 370 -30.90 -5.61 13.32
C PRO A 370 -30.30 -6.87 12.68
N GLN A 371 -30.25 -6.94 11.34
CA GLN A 371 -29.61 -8.05 10.62
C GLN A 371 -28.11 -8.13 10.94
N LYS A 372 -27.38 -7.02 10.86
CA LYS A 372 -25.95 -6.96 11.21
C LYS A 372 -25.68 -7.34 12.66
N LYS A 373 -26.55 -6.94 13.58
CA LYS A 373 -26.48 -7.37 14.99
C LYS A 373 -26.66 -8.88 15.12
N HIS A 374 -27.59 -9.47 14.39
CA HIS A 374 -27.80 -10.91 14.40
C HIS A 374 -26.58 -11.65 13.84
N GLU A 375 -26.07 -11.25 12.66
CA GLU A 375 -24.84 -11.81 12.06
C GLU A 375 -23.64 -11.73 13.02
N PHE A 376 -23.48 -10.59 13.70
CA PHE A 376 -22.44 -10.43 14.71
C PHE A 376 -22.62 -11.39 15.89
N ILE A 377 -23.82 -11.50 16.46
CA ILE A 377 -24.10 -12.43 17.57
C ILE A 377 -23.84 -13.88 17.15
N GLU A 378 -24.22 -14.28 15.93
CA GLU A 378 -23.94 -15.61 15.40
C GLU A 378 -22.45 -15.88 15.27
N SER A 379 -21.67 -14.88 14.83
CA SER A 379 -20.22 -15.01 14.72
C SER A 379 -19.54 -15.30 16.07
N LEU A 380 -20.12 -14.82 17.18
CA LEU A 380 -19.62 -15.05 18.54
C LEU A 380 -19.75 -16.52 19.00
N VAL A 381 -20.58 -17.34 18.36
CA VAL A 381 -20.72 -18.77 18.70
C VAL A 381 -19.37 -19.51 18.60
N THR A 382 -18.48 -19.05 17.73
CA THR A 382 -17.14 -19.62 17.55
C THR A 382 -16.10 -19.12 18.56
N VAL A 383 -16.44 -18.08 19.34
CA VAL A 383 -15.55 -17.43 20.31
C VAL A 383 -15.61 -18.20 21.63
N LYS A 384 -14.55 -18.94 21.95
CA LYS A 384 -14.50 -19.81 23.13
C LYS A 384 -14.06 -19.12 24.42
N GLN A 385 -13.30 -18.04 24.31
CA GLN A 385 -12.75 -17.32 25.47
C GLN A 385 -13.70 -16.21 25.88
N VAL A 386 -14.09 -16.18 27.15
CA VAL A 386 -15.01 -15.17 27.71
C VAL A 386 -14.46 -13.75 27.51
N THR A 387 -13.15 -13.57 27.74
CA THR A 387 -12.48 -12.27 27.54
C THR A 387 -12.55 -11.79 26.09
N ASP A 388 -12.47 -12.71 25.12
CA ASP A 388 -12.56 -12.36 23.71
C ASP A 388 -13.99 -11.94 23.35
N ASP A 389 -15.01 -12.67 23.86
CA ASP A 389 -16.43 -12.35 23.68
C ASP A 389 -16.79 -10.98 24.31
N GLU A 390 -16.33 -10.72 25.54
CA GLU A 390 -16.53 -9.43 26.23
C GLU A 390 -15.94 -8.25 25.45
N VAL A 391 -14.71 -8.38 24.94
CA VAL A 391 -14.05 -7.34 24.13
C VAL A 391 -14.86 -7.07 22.86
N LEU A 392 -15.25 -8.11 22.14
CA LEU A 392 -15.99 -7.97 20.89
C LEU A 392 -17.36 -7.32 21.10
N ARG A 393 -18.13 -7.79 22.09
CA ARG A 393 -19.44 -7.23 22.42
C ARG A 393 -19.36 -5.77 22.80
N ARG A 394 -18.33 -5.40 23.57
CA ARG A 394 -18.12 -4.01 23.96
C ARG A 394 -17.79 -3.10 22.77
N LEU A 395 -16.90 -3.54 21.87
CA LEU A 395 -16.62 -2.76 20.66
C LEU A 395 -17.88 -2.63 19.78
N PHE A 396 -18.70 -3.67 19.70
CA PHE A 396 -19.98 -3.62 19.00
C PHE A 396 -20.96 -2.63 19.63
N GLU A 397 -21.10 -2.65 20.97
CA GLU A 397 -21.96 -1.71 21.71
C GLU A 397 -21.56 -0.25 21.47
N LEU A 398 -20.25 0.05 21.44
CA LEU A 398 -19.77 1.40 21.12
C LEU A 398 -20.21 1.83 19.71
N ILE A 399 -20.08 0.95 18.71
CA ILE A 399 -20.51 1.23 17.34
C ILE A 399 -22.03 1.41 17.25
N GLU A 400 -22.80 0.55 17.94
CA GLU A 400 -24.27 0.59 17.97
C GLU A 400 -24.79 1.91 18.56
N ASN A 401 -24.06 2.48 19.52
CA ASN A 401 -24.41 3.73 20.19
C ASN A 401 -23.71 4.98 19.62
N THR A 402 -22.99 4.85 18.50
CA THR A 402 -22.49 5.99 17.74
C THR A 402 -23.65 6.68 16.99
N LEU A 403 -23.68 8.00 17.04
CA LEU A 403 -24.75 8.85 16.50
C LEU A 403 -24.35 9.53 15.20
N ARG A 404 -23.08 9.92 15.07
CA ARG A 404 -22.53 10.67 13.93
C ARG A 404 -21.06 10.33 13.74
N THR A 405 -20.55 10.50 12.52
CA THR A 405 -19.12 10.42 12.22
C THR A 405 -18.76 11.27 11.00
N ASN A 406 -17.55 11.80 10.96
CA ASN A 406 -17.00 12.49 9.79
C ASN A 406 -16.28 11.55 8.80
N TYR A 407 -16.24 10.23 9.06
CA TYR A 407 -15.43 9.28 8.30
C TYR A 407 -15.66 9.35 6.77
N TYR A 408 -16.90 9.63 6.35
CA TYR A 408 -17.30 9.69 4.94
C TYR A 408 -17.20 11.08 4.31
N LEU A 409 -16.74 12.09 5.04
CA LEU A 409 -16.43 13.38 4.45
C LEU A 409 -15.31 13.22 3.42
N GLN A 410 -15.48 13.87 2.26
CA GLN A 410 -14.41 14.05 1.29
C GLN A 410 -13.41 15.05 1.86
N GLN A 411 -12.52 14.55 2.72
CA GLN A 411 -11.44 15.35 3.27
C GLN A 411 -10.32 15.49 2.24
N ASP A 412 -9.63 16.63 2.29
CA ASP A 412 -8.31 16.76 1.67
C ASP A 412 -7.42 15.62 2.17
N THR A 413 -6.55 15.10 1.30
CA THR A 413 -5.71 13.93 1.61
C THR A 413 -4.77 14.14 2.81
N GLU A 414 -4.69 15.36 3.35
CA GLU A 414 -3.89 15.76 4.50
C GLU A 414 -4.61 15.60 5.85
N GLU A 415 -5.95 15.53 5.88
CA GLU A 415 -6.69 15.31 7.12
C GLU A 415 -6.87 13.81 7.39
N THR A 416 -6.49 13.38 8.58
CA THR A 416 -6.51 11.96 9.01
C THR A 416 -7.46 11.71 10.18
N GLY A 417 -8.08 12.77 10.68
CA GLY A 417 -8.88 12.74 11.90
C GLY A 417 -10.26 12.18 11.69
N ILE A 418 -10.58 11.08 12.38
CA ILE A 418 -11.91 10.50 12.45
C ILE A 418 -12.54 10.90 13.78
N SER A 419 -13.70 11.56 13.72
CA SER A 419 -14.53 11.87 14.88
C SER A 419 -15.79 11.03 14.90
N ILE A 420 -16.24 10.71 16.10
CA ILE A 420 -17.53 10.08 16.37
C ILE A 420 -18.24 10.82 17.50
N LYS A 421 -19.57 10.83 17.47
CA LYS A 421 -20.43 11.30 18.58
C LYS A 421 -21.17 10.10 19.16
N LEU A 422 -21.14 9.93 20.48
CA LEU A 422 -21.73 8.77 21.17
C LEU A 422 -22.93 9.18 22.03
N ASP A 423 -23.90 8.27 22.12
CA ASP A 423 -24.93 8.32 23.16
C ASP A 423 -24.41 7.66 24.45
N SER A 424 -23.64 8.41 25.23
CA SER A 424 -22.96 7.86 26.41
C SER A 424 -23.89 7.21 27.43
N ARG A 425 -25.16 7.63 27.50
CA ARG A 425 -26.17 7.07 28.42
C ARG A 425 -26.70 5.70 28.04
N LYS A 426 -26.49 5.26 26.79
CA LYS A 426 -26.94 3.95 26.30
C LYS A 426 -25.84 2.88 26.35
N ILE A 427 -24.63 3.26 26.76
CA ILE A 427 -23.49 2.35 26.87
C ILE A 427 -23.42 1.87 28.32
N GLU A 428 -23.52 0.55 28.53
CA GLU A 428 -23.65 -0.07 29.85
C GLU A 428 -22.42 0.19 30.74
N GLN A 429 -21.22 0.06 30.17
CA GLN A 429 -19.95 0.18 30.92
C GLN A 429 -19.38 1.60 30.97
N MET A 430 -20.21 2.64 30.83
CA MET A 430 -19.77 4.02 30.84
C MET A 430 -19.42 4.50 32.27
N PRO A 431 -18.21 5.03 32.55
CA PRO A 431 -17.84 5.48 33.89
C PRO A 431 -18.65 6.67 34.42
N ASP A 432 -18.90 6.69 35.73
CA ASP A 432 -19.63 7.79 36.40
C ASP A 432 -18.79 9.06 36.65
N PRO A 433 -19.39 10.27 36.47
CA PRO A 433 -20.76 10.50 36.02
C PRO A 433 -20.88 10.28 34.51
N VAL A 434 -21.95 9.60 34.10
CA VAL A 434 -22.20 9.31 32.68
C VAL A 434 -22.51 10.61 31.91
N PRO A 435 -21.72 10.98 30.88
CA PRO A 435 -22.02 12.12 30.03
C PRO A 435 -23.38 11.97 29.34
N PHE A 436 -23.99 13.08 28.94
CA PHE A 436 -25.12 13.06 28.02
C PHE A 436 -24.67 12.61 26.62
N LYS A 437 -23.62 13.25 26.09
CA LYS A 437 -22.99 12.91 24.81
C LYS A 437 -21.48 13.07 24.93
N GLU A 438 -20.76 12.29 24.15
CA GLU A 438 -19.31 12.35 24.05
C GLU A 438 -18.92 12.44 22.58
N ILE A 439 -18.09 13.44 22.23
CA ILE A 439 -17.39 13.45 20.95
C ILE A 439 -16.00 12.92 21.20
N TYR A 440 -15.58 11.89 20.48
CA TYR A 440 -14.23 11.33 20.50
C TYR A 440 -13.58 11.50 19.14
N VAL A 441 -12.31 11.88 19.11
CA VAL A 441 -11.52 12.15 17.91
C VAL A 441 -10.24 11.33 17.97
N HIS A 442 -10.01 10.57 16.89
CA HIS A 442 -8.79 9.81 16.66
C HIS A 442 -8.09 10.37 15.42
N ASP A 443 -6.84 10.76 15.57
CA ASP A 443 -5.94 11.18 14.49
C ASP A 443 -4.56 10.50 14.68
N VAL A 444 -3.74 10.43 13.64
CA VAL A 444 -2.39 9.83 13.74
C VAL A 444 -1.50 10.60 14.73
N GLY A 445 -1.69 11.92 14.85
CA GLY A 445 -0.92 12.76 15.77
C GLY A 445 -1.55 12.94 17.16
N MET A 446 -2.84 12.65 17.33
CA MET A 446 -3.61 13.09 18.50
C MET A 446 -4.81 12.21 18.83
N GLU A 447 -5.16 12.12 20.11
CA GLU A 447 -6.48 11.68 20.56
C GLU A 447 -7.14 12.76 21.39
N GLY A 448 -8.45 12.94 21.22
CA GLY A 448 -9.18 14.00 21.90
C GLY A 448 -10.62 13.60 22.17
N LEU A 449 -11.20 14.22 23.20
CA LEU A 449 -12.60 14.03 23.53
C LEU A 449 -13.24 15.27 24.15
N HIS A 450 -14.56 15.33 24.03
CA HIS A 450 -15.40 16.36 24.64
C HIS A 450 -16.64 15.73 25.27
N LEU A 451 -16.74 15.82 26.59
CA LEU A 451 -17.82 15.30 27.42
C LEU A 451 -18.85 16.39 27.69
N ARG A 452 -20.09 16.19 27.26
CA ARG A 452 -21.22 17.10 27.53
C ARG A 452 -22.20 16.43 28.47
N PHE A 453 -22.72 17.18 29.45
CA PHE A 453 -23.70 16.66 30.43
C PHE A 453 -25.14 17.16 30.19
N GLY A 454 -25.36 17.90 29.10
CA GLY A 454 -26.69 18.29 28.63
C GLY A 454 -26.64 18.98 27.25
N PRO A 455 -27.80 19.39 26.73
CA PRO A 455 -27.95 19.93 25.39
C PRO A 455 -27.29 21.31 25.23
N VAL A 456 -27.22 22.11 26.28
CA VAL A 456 -26.49 23.40 26.27
C VAL A 456 -25.41 23.32 27.34
N ALA A 457 -24.17 23.11 26.92
CA ALA A 457 -23.05 22.86 27.83
C ALA A 457 -21.79 23.63 27.42
N ARG A 458 -21.04 24.12 28.39
CA ARG A 458 -19.78 24.86 28.16
C ARG A 458 -18.69 24.37 29.10
N GLY A 459 -17.45 24.36 28.60
CA GLY A 459 -16.30 24.04 29.41
C GLY A 459 -14.96 24.02 28.68
N GLY A 460 -13.91 23.94 29.49
CA GLY A 460 -12.53 24.05 29.03
C GLY A 460 -12.03 22.81 28.28
N LEU A 461 -11.13 23.01 27.31
CA LEU A 461 -10.37 21.95 26.65
C LEU A 461 -8.96 21.90 27.20
N ARG A 462 -8.54 20.77 27.79
CA ARG A 462 -7.21 20.60 28.38
C ARG A 462 -6.25 19.89 27.42
N TRP A 463 -5.01 20.36 27.37
CA TRP A 463 -3.91 19.55 26.80
C TRP A 463 -3.33 18.68 27.92
N SER A 464 -3.53 17.36 27.80
CA SER A 464 -3.09 16.36 28.76
C SER A 464 -1.73 15.76 28.37
N ASP A 465 -0.95 15.40 29.38
CA ASP A 465 0.29 14.62 29.30
C ASP A 465 0.07 13.14 29.66
N ARG A 466 -1.18 12.69 29.80
CA ARG A 466 -1.58 11.34 30.25
C ARG A 466 -2.23 10.53 29.12
N PRO A 467 -1.48 10.00 28.14
CA PRO A 467 -2.06 9.30 27.00
C PRO A 467 -2.91 8.08 27.39
N ASP A 468 -2.53 7.38 28.46
CA ASP A 468 -3.21 6.14 28.85
C ASP A 468 -4.57 6.36 29.53
N ASP A 469 -4.81 7.52 30.15
CA ASP A 469 -6.03 7.77 30.92
C ASP A 469 -6.52 9.23 30.93
N PHE A 470 -6.20 10.01 29.89
CA PHE A 470 -6.63 11.41 29.78
C PHE A 470 -8.15 11.55 29.91
N ARG A 471 -8.96 10.60 29.43
CA ARG A 471 -10.41 10.65 29.63
C ARG A 471 -10.81 10.65 31.09
N THR A 472 -10.17 9.81 31.91
CA THR A 472 -10.39 9.76 33.36
C THR A 472 -10.00 11.07 34.02
N GLU A 473 -8.89 11.67 33.59
CA GLU A 473 -8.50 13.03 34.02
C GLU A 473 -9.58 14.06 33.68
N ILE A 474 -10.04 14.12 32.43
CA ILE A 474 -11.07 15.06 31.97
C ILE A 474 -12.38 14.85 32.72
N LEU A 475 -12.82 13.60 32.91
CA LEU A 475 -14.03 13.27 33.66
C LEU A 475 -13.94 13.71 35.13
N GLY A 476 -12.78 13.54 35.77
CA GLY A 476 -12.51 14.04 37.12
C GLY A 476 -12.62 15.56 37.25
N LEU A 477 -12.24 16.30 36.22
CA LEU A 477 -12.42 17.76 36.17
C LEU A 477 -13.89 18.17 36.03
N VAL A 478 -14.73 17.35 35.39
CA VAL A 478 -16.17 17.65 35.31
C VAL A 478 -16.84 17.51 36.68
N LYS A 479 -16.49 16.49 37.48
CA LYS A 479 -17.04 16.32 38.84
C LYS A 479 -16.87 17.59 39.67
N THR A 480 -15.73 18.26 39.55
CA THR A 480 -15.46 19.53 40.25
C THR A 480 -16.17 20.74 39.64
N GLN A 481 -16.43 20.74 38.33
CA GLN A 481 -17.18 21.80 37.65
C GLN A 481 -18.69 21.71 37.89
N GLN A 482 -19.25 20.49 37.99
CA GLN A 482 -20.68 20.29 38.28
C GLN A 482 -21.05 20.83 39.66
N THR A 483 -20.20 20.66 40.66
CA THR A 483 -20.40 21.26 42.00
C THR A 483 -20.34 22.78 41.97
N LYS A 484 -19.61 23.39 41.00
CA LYS A 484 -19.53 24.84 40.83
C LYS A 484 -20.73 25.44 40.08
N ASN A 485 -21.30 24.71 39.13
CA ASN A 485 -22.38 25.20 38.25
C ASN A 485 -23.79 24.82 38.74
N VAL A 486 -23.97 24.39 39.99
CA VAL A 486 -25.29 23.98 40.56
C VAL A 486 -26.36 25.08 40.43
N VAL A 487 -25.96 26.35 40.29
CA VAL A 487 -26.87 27.53 40.24
C VAL A 487 -26.83 28.26 38.88
N ILE A 488 -26.09 27.78 37.87
CA ILE A 488 -25.86 28.53 36.61
C ILE A 488 -26.13 27.65 35.38
N VAL A 489 -27.03 28.10 34.50
CA VAL A 489 -27.14 27.63 33.10
C VAL A 489 -26.08 28.37 32.28
N PRO A 490 -25.27 27.69 31.43
CA PRO A 490 -25.40 26.30 30.95
C PRO A 490 -24.78 25.23 31.86
N VAL A 491 -25.19 23.96 31.66
CA VAL A 491 -24.61 22.82 32.37
C VAL A 491 -23.13 22.61 31.96
N GLY A 492 -22.36 21.85 32.76
CA GLY A 492 -20.93 21.66 32.50
C GLY A 492 -20.64 20.78 31.27
N SER A 493 -19.66 21.18 30.46
CA SER A 493 -18.89 20.26 29.61
C SER A 493 -17.41 20.29 29.99
N LYS A 494 -16.63 19.36 29.45
CA LYS A 494 -15.17 19.39 29.51
C LYS A 494 -14.61 18.57 28.38
N GLY A 495 -13.50 19.01 27.82
CA GLY A 495 -12.77 18.17 26.88
C GLY A 495 -11.28 18.22 27.14
N GLY A 496 -10.57 17.46 26.34
CA GLY A 496 -9.13 17.48 26.31
C GLY A 496 -8.57 16.57 25.25
N PHE A 497 -7.29 16.76 24.97
CA PHE A 497 -6.57 15.99 23.98
C PHE A 497 -5.15 15.69 24.45
N VAL A 498 -4.56 14.68 23.84
CA VAL A 498 -3.18 14.23 24.07
C VAL A 498 -2.46 14.08 22.74
N LEU A 499 -1.17 14.41 22.72
CA LEU A 499 -0.31 14.17 21.56
C LEU A 499 0.21 12.73 21.60
N LYS A 500 0.11 12.01 20.50
CA LYS A 500 0.64 10.63 20.39
C LYS A 500 2.16 10.59 20.27
N ASN A 501 2.73 11.61 19.62
CA ASN A 501 4.17 11.78 19.51
C ASN A 501 4.63 12.84 20.50
N THR A 502 5.70 12.55 21.24
CA THR A 502 6.36 13.54 22.11
C THR A 502 7.48 14.23 21.31
N PRO A 503 7.36 15.53 20.99
CA PRO A 503 8.41 16.22 20.24
C PRO A 503 9.69 16.38 21.05
N ALA A 504 10.83 16.50 20.37
CA ALA A 504 12.15 16.51 21.02
C ALA A 504 12.41 17.80 21.81
N SER A 505 11.86 18.92 21.33
CA SER A 505 11.96 20.23 21.98
C SER A 505 10.60 20.75 22.45
N ARG A 506 10.63 21.62 23.47
CA ARG A 506 9.41 22.26 23.99
C ARG A 506 8.74 23.18 22.95
N GLU A 507 9.51 23.83 22.10
CA GLU A 507 9.01 24.73 21.07
C GLU A 507 8.29 23.96 19.96
N GLU A 508 8.84 22.82 19.54
CA GLU A 508 8.17 21.87 18.65
C GLU A 508 6.89 21.33 19.30
N ALA A 509 6.92 20.98 20.58
CA ALA A 509 5.73 20.50 21.30
C ALA A 509 4.61 21.54 21.32
N ILE A 510 4.93 22.81 21.54
CA ILE A 510 3.93 23.89 21.48
C ILE A 510 3.38 24.03 20.06
N THR A 511 4.24 24.00 19.05
CA THR A 511 3.82 24.13 17.64
C THR A 511 2.91 22.98 17.24
N GLU A 512 3.30 21.76 17.56
CA GLU A 512 2.53 20.56 17.28
C GLU A 512 1.20 20.54 18.04
N SER A 513 1.20 20.94 19.31
CA SER A 513 -0.04 21.05 20.10
C SER A 513 -1.05 22.01 19.48
N LYS A 514 -0.59 23.12 18.88
CA LYS A 514 -1.48 24.07 18.17
C LYS A 514 -2.04 23.45 16.89
N ASN A 515 -1.20 22.74 16.13
CA ASN A 515 -1.64 22.06 14.91
C ASN A 515 -2.68 20.97 15.21
N GLN A 516 -2.42 20.15 16.22
CA GLN A 516 -3.33 19.08 16.62
C GLN A 516 -4.59 19.62 17.30
N TYR A 517 -4.50 20.73 18.03
CA TYR A 517 -5.68 21.42 18.55
C TYR A 517 -6.58 21.93 17.43
N ARG A 518 -6.04 22.53 16.36
CA ARG A 518 -6.83 22.90 15.17
C ARG A 518 -7.56 21.69 14.58
N ARG A 519 -6.84 20.58 14.38
CA ARG A 519 -7.44 19.32 13.88
C ARG A 519 -8.55 18.81 14.80
N PHE A 520 -8.34 18.88 16.12
CA PHE A 520 -9.34 18.48 17.10
C PHE A 520 -10.62 19.31 17.00
N ILE A 521 -10.51 20.64 16.98
CA ILE A 521 -11.68 21.52 16.83
C ILE A 521 -12.39 21.28 15.48
N SER A 522 -11.63 21.23 14.38
CA SER A 522 -12.16 20.93 13.04
C SER A 522 -12.96 19.64 13.04
N ALA A 523 -12.41 18.55 13.59
CA ALA A 523 -13.07 17.25 13.60
C ALA A 523 -14.36 17.23 14.45
N MET A 524 -14.44 18.03 15.52
CA MET A 524 -15.68 18.19 16.30
C MET A 524 -16.74 18.99 15.52
N LEU A 525 -16.35 20.08 14.86
CA LEU A 525 -17.27 20.90 14.06
C LEU A 525 -17.80 20.15 12.84
N GLN A 526 -16.99 19.28 12.23
CA GLN A 526 -17.38 18.43 11.10
C GLN A 526 -18.57 17.49 11.38
N ILE A 527 -18.93 17.24 12.64
CA ILE A 527 -20.11 16.42 13.02
C ILE A 527 -21.16 17.17 13.85
N THR A 528 -20.95 18.47 14.05
CA THR A 528 -21.86 19.35 14.81
C THR A 528 -22.80 20.05 13.83
N ASP A 529 -24.08 20.18 14.17
CA ASP A 529 -25.00 20.93 13.32
C ASP A 529 -24.65 22.42 13.32
N ASN A 530 -25.06 23.14 12.29
CA ASN A 530 -24.87 24.58 12.18
C ASN A 530 -26.19 25.27 11.84
N PHE A 531 -26.25 26.60 11.93
CA PHE A 531 -27.38 27.39 11.42
C PHE A 531 -27.04 27.94 10.04
N ASP A 532 -27.96 27.82 9.09
CA ASP A 532 -27.86 28.51 7.81
C ASP A 532 -28.17 30.01 7.95
N ALA A 533 -28.00 30.76 6.85
CA ALA A 533 -28.27 32.20 6.80
C ALA A 533 -29.74 32.57 7.07
N GLN A 534 -30.66 31.59 7.06
CA GLN A 534 -32.08 31.76 7.37
C GLN A 534 -32.42 31.32 8.80
N GLY A 535 -31.43 30.90 9.59
CA GLY A 535 -31.60 30.44 10.96
C GLY A 535 -32.17 29.02 11.08
N LYS A 536 -32.12 28.21 10.03
CA LYS A 536 -32.50 26.80 10.06
C LYS A 536 -31.29 25.92 10.37
N ILE A 537 -31.51 24.89 11.19
CA ILE A 537 -30.46 23.93 11.54
C ILE A 537 -30.13 23.05 10.34
N GLN A 538 -28.83 22.92 10.05
CA GLN A 538 -28.26 22.12 8.98
C GLN A 538 -27.21 21.17 9.55
N THR A 539 -27.36 19.88 9.24
CA THR A 539 -26.32 18.87 9.49
C THR A 539 -25.24 18.94 8.41
N PRO A 540 -23.95 18.79 8.76
CA PRO A 540 -22.87 18.74 7.77
C PRO A 540 -23.15 17.74 6.64
N SER A 541 -22.74 18.08 5.42
CA SER A 541 -22.93 17.21 4.25
C SER A 541 -22.24 15.86 4.47
N HIS A 542 -22.82 14.77 3.93
CA HIS A 542 -22.30 13.40 4.07
C HIS A 542 -22.16 12.88 5.51
N VAL A 543 -22.73 13.58 6.51
CA VAL A 543 -22.88 13.08 7.88
C VAL A 543 -24.32 12.63 8.09
N LEU A 544 -24.50 11.34 8.37
CA LEU A 544 -25.79 10.81 8.80
C LEU A 544 -25.99 11.06 10.29
N SER A 545 -27.15 11.59 10.67
CA SER A 545 -27.52 11.88 12.06
C SER A 545 -28.54 10.86 12.59
N TYR A 546 -28.25 10.32 13.79
CA TYR A 546 -29.12 9.41 14.54
C TYR A 546 -29.62 10.03 15.86
N ASP A 547 -29.46 11.34 16.03
CA ASP A 547 -29.97 12.11 17.16
C ASP A 547 -30.70 13.39 16.72
N ASP A 548 -31.31 14.05 17.69
CA ASP A 548 -31.98 15.33 17.50
C ASP A 548 -31.00 16.42 17.03
N PRO A 549 -31.50 17.51 16.39
CA PRO A 549 -30.68 18.66 16.04
C PRO A 549 -29.86 19.18 17.24
N ASP A 550 -28.54 19.26 17.07
CA ASP A 550 -27.59 19.64 18.12
C ASP A 550 -26.55 20.65 17.58
N PRO A 551 -26.97 21.91 17.36
CA PRO A 551 -26.10 22.96 16.83
C PRO A 551 -25.26 23.64 17.91
N TYR A 552 -25.31 23.19 19.17
CA TYR A 552 -24.65 23.86 20.28
C TYR A 552 -23.36 23.13 20.68
N LEU A 553 -22.23 23.70 20.25
CA LEU A 553 -20.88 23.36 20.71
C LEU A 553 -20.15 24.67 21.07
N VAL A 554 -19.66 24.74 22.30
CA VAL A 554 -18.90 25.89 22.85
C VAL A 554 -17.74 25.36 23.66
N VAL A 555 -16.57 25.97 23.48
CA VAL A 555 -15.35 25.57 24.19
C VAL A 555 -14.79 26.73 25.00
N ALA A 556 -13.86 26.43 25.90
CA ALA A 556 -13.13 27.43 26.66
C ALA A 556 -11.67 27.01 26.81
N ALA A 557 -10.82 27.96 27.16
CA ALA A 557 -9.45 27.66 27.55
C ALA A 557 -9.36 26.89 28.88
N ASP A 558 -8.35 26.01 28.99
CA ASP A 558 -7.96 25.32 30.22
C ASP A 558 -6.42 25.29 30.35
N LYS A 559 -5.90 24.48 31.28
CA LYS A 559 -4.48 24.19 31.41
C LYS A 559 -3.93 23.65 30.08
N GLY A 560 -2.82 24.24 29.64
CA GLY A 560 -2.13 23.88 28.41
C GLY A 560 -2.70 24.53 27.14
N THR A 561 -3.87 25.16 27.22
CA THR A 561 -4.61 25.75 26.08
C THR A 561 -4.99 27.21 26.32
N ALA A 562 -4.39 27.84 27.34
CA ALA A 562 -4.74 29.20 27.79
C ALA A 562 -4.73 30.26 26.66
N THR A 563 -3.86 30.10 25.66
CA THR A 563 -3.72 31.01 24.52
C THR A 563 -4.37 30.48 23.24
N PHE A 564 -5.13 29.38 23.33
CA PHE A 564 -5.66 28.68 22.15
C PHE A 564 -7.10 29.07 21.81
N SER A 565 -7.73 29.95 22.59
CA SER A 565 -9.09 30.44 22.31
C SER A 565 -9.18 31.11 20.93
N ASP A 566 -8.19 31.93 20.57
CA ASP A 566 -8.14 32.57 19.25
C ASP A 566 -8.03 31.52 18.12
N ILE A 567 -7.31 30.42 18.34
CA ILE A 567 -7.18 29.32 17.38
C ILE A 567 -8.54 28.62 17.20
N ALA A 568 -9.28 28.38 18.27
CA ALA A 568 -10.60 27.76 18.18
C ALA A 568 -11.61 28.66 17.46
N ASN A 569 -11.54 29.98 17.69
CA ASN A 569 -12.37 30.96 17.00
C ASN A 569 -12.01 31.07 15.50
N GLU A 570 -10.72 31.10 15.16
CA GLU A 570 -10.24 31.04 13.77
C GLU A 570 -10.79 29.82 13.03
N VAL A 571 -10.79 28.65 13.68
CA VAL A 571 -11.38 27.43 13.10
C VAL A 571 -12.90 27.55 12.97
N SER A 572 -13.60 28.06 13.99
CA SER A 572 -15.04 28.31 13.96
C SER A 572 -15.44 29.20 12.77
N GLU A 573 -14.73 30.30 12.56
CA GLU A 573 -14.93 31.21 11.42
C GLU A 573 -14.68 30.51 10.08
N LYS A 574 -13.62 29.70 9.96
CA LYS A 574 -13.33 28.93 8.73
C LYS A 574 -14.47 27.96 8.35
N TYR A 575 -15.19 27.45 9.34
CA TYR A 575 -16.32 26.55 9.14
C TYR A 575 -17.67 27.29 9.03
N ASP A 576 -17.66 28.62 8.98
CA ASP A 576 -18.86 29.48 9.03
C ASP A 576 -19.80 29.08 10.18
N TYR A 577 -19.23 28.62 11.29
CA TYR A 577 -20.01 28.15 12.43
C TYR A 577 -20.69 29.36 13.10
N TRP A 578 -21.98 29.24 13.38
CA TRP A 578 -22.86 30.37 13.74
C TRP A 578 -22.42 31.21 14.94
N LEU A 579 -21.60 30.65 15.84
CA LEU A 579 -21.03 31.38 16.97
C LEU A 579 -19.80 32.22 16.59
N GLY A 580 -19.14 31.96 15.46
CA GLY A 580 -17.97 32.70 14.99
C GLY A 580 -16.91 32.86 16.07
N ASP A 581 -16.59 34.11 16.41
CA ASP A 581 -15.63 34.53 17.44
C ASP A 581 -16.10 34.32 18.89
N ALA A 582 -17.37 33.96 19.10
CA ALA A 582 -17.94 33.58 20.39
C ALA A 582 -17.88 32.06 20.67
N PHE A 583 -17.32 31.26 19.75
CA PHE A 583 -17.20 29.81 19.92
C PHE A 583 -16.33 29.41 21.13
N ALA A 584 -15.20 30.11 21.30
CA ALA A 584 -14.27 29.91 22.39
C ALA A 584 -14.17 31.15 23.28
N SER A 585 -14.44 30.98 24.57
CA SER A 585 -14.33 32.09 25.53
C SER A 585 -12.89 32.34 25.99
N GLY A 586 -12.51 33.60 26.14
CA GLY A 586 -11.21 34.02 26.69
C GLY A 586 -10.11 34.23 25.65
N GLY A 587 -10.47 34.51 24.39
CA GLY A 587 -9.54 35.00 23.36
C GLY A 587 -9.29 36.50 23.46
N SER A 588 -8.57 37.05 22.47
CA SER A 588 -8.19 38.46 22.35
C SER A 588 -9.36 39.46 22.40
N VAL A 589 -10.56 39.02 22.02
CA VAL A 589 -11.81 39.81 22.01
C VAL A 589 -12.64 39.62 23.30
N GLY A 590 -12.32 38.61 24.13
CA GLY A 590 -13.06 38.26 25.35
C GLY A 590 -12.40 38.73 26.65
N TYR A 591 -13.05 38.48 27.79
CA TYR A 591 -12.47 38.76 29.11
C TYR A 591 -11.38 37.74 29.48
N ASP A 592 -10.15 38.22 29.65
CA ASP A 592 -9.04 37.39 30.15
C ASP A 592 -9.18 37.19 31.67
N HIS A 593 -9.62 36.00 32.07
CA HIS A 593 -9.85 35.65 33.47
C HIS A 593 -8.60 35.76 34.37
N LYS A 594 -7.39 35.62 33.81
CA LYS A 594 -6.14 35.79 34.55
C LYS A 594 -5.73 37.25 34.65
N ARG A 595 -5.74 37.98 33.53
CA ARG A 595 -5.39 39.40 33.50
C ARG A 595 -6.34 40.24 34.35
N GLU A 596 -7.64 39.98 34.22
CA GLU A 596 -8.68 40.70 34.95
C GLU A 596 -8.84 40.17 36.40
N GLY A 597 -8.13 39.10 36.77
CA GLY A 597 -8.13 38.54 38.11
C GLY A 597 -9.50 38.04 38.57
N ILE A 598 -10.39 37.66 37.65
CA ILE A 598 -11.82 37.40 37.92
C ILE A 598 -11.98 36.33 39.01
N THR A 599 -11.26 35.22 38.89
CA THR A 599 -11.32 34.12 39.86
C THR A 599 -10.73 34.52 41.22
N ALA A 600 -9.65 35.31 41.22
CA ALA A 600 -9.00 35.76 42.45
C ALA A 600 -9.85 36.79 43.19
N ARG A 601 -10.48 37.72 42.46
CA ARG A 601 -11.43 38.71 43.00
C ARG A 601 -12.69 38.05 43.55
N GLY A 602 -13.23 37.06 42.83
CA GLY A 602 -14.37 36.27 43.34
C GLY A 602 -14.01 35.51 44.62
N GLY A 603 -12.78 34.95 44.69
CA GLY A 603 -12.27 34.33 45.91
C GLY A 603 -12.14 35.32 47.08
N TRP A 604 -11.71 36.55 46.81
CA TRP A 604 -11.61 37.62 47.81
C TRP A 604 -12.98 38.10 48.33
N GLU A 605 -13.98 38.25 47.45
CA GLU A 605 -15.35 38.61 47.83
C GLU A 605 -16.05 37.53 48.67
N CYS A 606 -15.59 36.27 48.57
CA CYS A 606 -16.12 35.15 49.36
C CYS A 606 -15.43 34.97 50.73
N VAL A 607 -14.38 35.74 51.03
CA VAL A 607 -13.67 35.77 52.32
C VAL A 607 -14.10 37.01 53.09
#